data_AF-A0AA36M1E2-F1
#
_entry.id   AF-A0AA36M1E2-F1
#
_cell.length_a   1.000
_cell.length_b   1.000
_cell.length_c   1.000
_cell.angle_alpha   90.00
_cell.angle_beta   90.00
_cell.angle_gamma   90.00
#
_symmetry.space_group_name_H-M   'P 1'
#
loop_
_entity.id
_entity.type
_entity.pdbx_description
1 polymer ?
#
loop_
_entity_poly.entity_id
_entity_poly.type
_entity_poly.pdbx_seq_one_letter_code
_entity_poly.pdbx_strand_id
1 'polypeptide(L)'
;MVDTISGHFLSLLAHVVLVSTFFFNQEPFLLASSPLCVTEIQEDTRVEFVVLLSLTLLVDLGEMVLLLMRVPSAGLSLLSSFVHALSCLFLLKFIVDEHPVSNFWVLLALTSFPALLFNIIGAAMYPVRNKT
;
A
#
# COMPACT_ATOMS: atom_id res chain seq x y z
N MET A 1 16.95 -22.43 0.18
CA MET A 1 16.29 -21.61 1.21
C MET A 1 15.69 -20.43 0.46
N VAL A 2 14.37 -20.23 0.50
CA VAL A 2 13.73 -19.10 -0.21
C VAL A 2 13.96 -17.86 0.64
N ASP A 3 14.60 -16.84 0.07
CA ASP A 3 14.75 -15.54 0.71
C ASP A 3 13.42 -14.79 0.65
N THR A 4 12.64 -14.93 1.73
CA THR A 4 11.31 -14.34 1.86
C THR A 4 11.36 -12.90 2.37
N ILE A 5 12.47 -12.49 2.99
CA ILE A 5 12.62 -11.16 3.59
C ILE A 5 12.92 -10.13 2.51
N SER A 6 13.84 -10.43 1.60
CA SER A 6 14.10 -9.55 0.46
C SER A 6 12.88 -9.41 -0.44
N GLY A 7 12.10 -10.48 -0.63
CA GLY A 7 10.84 -10.43 -1.37
C GLY A 7 9.79 -9.53 -0.70
N HIS A 8 9.66 -9.61 0.62
CA HIS A 8 8.77 -8.73 1.39
C HIS A 8 9.20 -7.27 1.30
N PHE A 9 10.49 -6.99 1.50
CA PHE A 9 11.02 -5.64 1.36
C PHE A 9 10.78 -5.06 -0.04
N LEU A 10 11.08 -5.83 -1.09
CA LEU A 10 10.94 -5.37 -2.48
C LEU A 10 9.48 -5.13 -2.87
N SER A 11 8.57 -6.01 -2.47
CA SER A 11 7.13 -5.85 -2.77
C SER A 11 6.52 -4.66 -2.03
N LEU A 12 6.86 -4.47 -0.75
CA LEU A 12 6.47 -3.30 0.02
C LEU A 12 7.05 -2.00 -0.57
N LEU A 13 8.34 -2.00 -0.92
CA LEU A 13 8.98 -0.84 -1.54
C LEU A 13 8.35 -0.50 -2.90
N ALA A 14 8.06 -1.51 -3.73
CA ALA A 14 7.37 -1.31 -4.99
C ALA A 14 5.99 -0.68 -4.81
N HIS A 15 5.26 -1.11 -3.76
CA HIS A 15 3.96 -0.53 -3.42
C HIS A 15 4.10 0.95 -3.01
N VAL A 16 5.04 1.27 -2.12
CA VAL A 16 5.35 2.65 -1.72
C VAL A 16 5.68 3.54 -2.93
N VAL A 17 6.51 3.03 -3.86
CA VAL A 17 6.91 3.78 -5.06
C VAL A 17 5.73 4.01 -6.00
N LEU A 18 4.86 3.01 -6.19
CA LEU A 18 3.65 3.18 -7.00
C LEU A 18 2.71 4.20 -6.35
N VAL A 19 2.39 4.08 -5.06
CA VAL A 19 1.55 5.04 -4.34
C VAL A 19 2.14 6.45 -4.40
N SER A 20 3.46 6.59 -4.27
CA SER A 20 4.16 7.88 -4.45
C SER A 20 4.01 8.43 -5.86
N THR A 21 4.04 7.57 -6.87
CA THR A 21 3.84 7.97 -8.27
C THR A 21 2.44 8.55 -8.48
N PHE A 22 1.41 7.92 -7.90
CA PHE A 22 0.05 8.48 -7.88
C PHE A 22 0.01 9.81 -7.10
N PHE A 23 0.70 9.89 -5.97
CA PHE A 23 0.72 11.07 -5.11
C PHE A 23 1.33 12.29 -5.79
N PHE A 24 2.39 12.13 -6.58
CA PHE A 24 3.05 13.25 -7.26
C PHE A 24 2.50 13.52 -8.66
N ASN A 25 1.75 12.60 -9.26
CA ASN A 25 1.15 12.76 -10.59
C ASN A 25 -0.37 12.61 -10.55
N GLN A 26 -1.05 13.33 -9.66
CA GLN A 26 -2.48 13.08 -9.36
C GLN A 26 -3.45 13.45 -10.48
N GLU A 27 -3.14 14.49 -11.27
CA GLU A 27 -4.08 15.07 -12.24
C GLU A 27 -4.63 14.07 -13.27
N PRO A 28 -3.79 13.26 -13.97
CA PRO A 28 -4.29 12.26 -14.91
C PRO A 28 -5.26 11.27 -14.26
N PHE A 29 -4.98 10.86 -13.03
CA PHE A 29 -5.81 9.89 -12.31
C PHE A 29 -7.12 10.51 -11.84
N LEU A 30 -7.08 11.74 -11.32
CA LEU A 30 -8.28 12.47 -10.89
C LEU A 30 -9.21 12.79 -12.06
N LEU A 31 -8.65 13.12 -13.24
CA LEU A 31 -9.44 13.30 -14.46
C LEU A 31 -10.06 11.98 -14.92
N ALA A 32 -9.29 10.88 -14.90
CA ALA A 32 -9.80 9.54 -15.21
C ALA A 32 -10.81 9.02 -14.18
N SER A 33 -10.83 9.57 -12.96
CA SER A 33 -11.84 9.27 -11.95
C SER A 33 -13.15 10.06 -12.11
N SER A 34 -13.21 10.98 -13.06
CA SER A 34 -14.33 11.90 -13.29
C SER A 34 -15.20 11.46 -14.48
N PRO A 35 -16.50 11.82 -14.53
CA PRO A 35 -17.33 11.56 -15.70
C PRO A 35 -16.74 12.17 -16.98
N LEU A 36 -16.95 11.48 -18.11
CA LEU A 36 -16.55 11.96 -19.44
C LEU A 36 -17.05 13.40 -19.66
N CYS A 37 -16.15 14.28 -20.10
CA CYS A 37 -16.34 15.72 -20.37
C CYS A 37 -16.19 16.70 -19.19
N VAL A 38 -15.74 16.26 -18.02
CA VAL A 38 -15.38 17.19 -16.94
C VAL A 38 -13.95 17.72 -17.15
N THR A 39 -13.79 19.04 -17.30
CA THR A 39 -12.49 19.71 -17.45
C THR A 39 -11.90 20.22 -16.14
N GLU A 40 -12.70 20.23 -15.06
CA GLU A 40 -12.28 20.72 -13.74
C GLU A 40 -12.44 19.63 -12.69
N ILE A 41 -11.35 19.32 -11.98
CA ILE A 41 -11.36 18.38 -10.87
C ILE A 41 -11.99 19.08 -9.67
N GLN A 42 -13.04 18.50 -9.07
CA GLN A 42 -13.60 19.01 -7.83
C GLN A 42 -12.56 18.91 -6.71
N GLU A 43 -12.36 20.02 -5.98
CA GLU A 43 -11.36 20.10 -4.91
C GLU A 43 -11.61 19.07 -3.80
N ASP A 44 -12.86 18.76 -3.48
CA ASP A 44 -13.19 17.71 -2.50
C ASP A 44 -12.61 16.35 -2.90
N THR A 45 -12.74 15.97 -4.17
CA THR A 45 -12.21 14.71 -4.73
C THR A 45 -10.67 14.70 -4.69
N ARG A 46 -10.04 15.84 -4.99
CA ARG A 46 -8.58 16.00 -4.88
C ARG A 46 -8.12 15.81 -3.44
N VAL A 47 -8.78 16.48 -2.49
CA VAL A 47 -8.45 16.38 -1.06
C VAL A 47 -8.64 14.95 -0.57
N GLU A 48 -9.74 14.29 -0.93
CA GLU A 48 -10.00 12.89 -0.60
C GLU A 48 -8.87 11.99 -1.10
N PHE A 49 -8.46 12.16 -2.36
CA PHE A 49 -7.39 11.36 -2.95
C PHE A 49 -6.04 11.59 -2.28
N VAL A 50 -5.70 12.84 -1.95
CA VAL A 50 -4.47 13.19 -1.21
C VAL A 50 -4.47 12.53 0.18
N VAL A 51 -5.58 12.66 0.92
CA VAL A 51 -5.72 12.07 2.26
C VAL A 51 -5.54 10.56 2.20
N LEU A 52 -6.18 9.92 1.23
CA LEU A 52 -6.10 8.49 1.04
C LEU A 52 -4.67 8.02 0.77
N LEU A 53 -4.00 8.60 -0.23
CA LEU A 53 -2.65 8.20 -0.60
C LEU A 53 -1.66 8.49 0.55
N SER A 54 -1.87 9.56 1.30
CA SER A 54 -1.08 9.87 2.51
C SER A 54 -1.25 8.78 3.58
N LEU A 55 -2.48 8.31 3.82
CA LEU A 55 -2.75 7.23 4.77
C LEU A 55 -2.11 5.91 4.30
N THR A 56 -2.21 5.58 3.01
CA THR A 56 -1.54 4.40 2.43
C THR A 56 -0.03 4.45 2.65
N LEU A 57 0.61 5.59 2.34
CA LEU A 57 2.05 5.77 2.57
C LEU A 57 2.42 5.63 4.05
N LEU A 58 1.63 6.20 4.97
CA LEU A 58 1.89 6.07 6.41
C LEU A 58 1.80 4.62 6.89
N VAL A 59 0.82 3.86 6.38
CA VAL A 59 0.65 2.44 6.69
C VAL A 59 1.84 1.62 6.17
N ASP A 60 2.20 1.80 4.90
CA ASP A 60 3.31 1.09 4.28
C ASP A 60 4.66 1.44 4.93
N LEU A 61 4.90 2.71 5.25
CA LEU A 61 6.09 3.14 5.99
C LEU A 61 6.12 2.56 7.40
N GLY A 62 4.98 2.46 8.07
CA GLY A 62 4.86 1.78 9.36
C GLY A 62 5.28 0.31 9.25
N GLU A 63 4.84 -0.39 8.21
CA GLU A 63 5.24 -1.77 7.97
C GLU A 63 6.73 -1.88 7.64
N MET A 64 7.27 -0.94 6.87
CA MET A 64 8.70 -0.87 6.54
C MET A 64 9.53 -0.74 7.81
N VAL A 65 9.14 0.14 8.74
CA VAL A 65 9.80 0.30 10.04
C VAL A 65 9.74 -1.00 10.83
N LEU A 66 8.59 -1.69 10.87
CA LEU A 66 8.47 -2.98 11.56
C LEU A 66 9.38 -4.05 10.95
N LEU A 67 9.45 -4.14 9.63
CA LEU A 67 10.32 -5.08 8.90
C LEU A 67 11.81 -4.83 9.21
N LEU A 68 12.21 -3.56 9.30
CA LEU A 68 13.58 -3.17 9.66
C LEU A 68 13.90 -3.44 11.14
N MET A 69 12.94 -3.24 12.03
CA MET A 69 13.11 -3.54 13.46
C MET A 69 13.12 -5.03 13.74
N ARG A 70 12.43 -5.83 12.92
CA ARG A 70 12.15 -7.22 13.21
C ARG A 70 11.91 -8.05 11.96
N VAL A 71 12.60 -9.18 11.90
CA VAL A 71 12.37 -10.20 10.86
C VAL A 71 11.08 -10.98 11.14
N PRO A 72 10.05 -10.90 10.26
CA PRO A 72 8.84 -11.71 10.37
C PRO A 72 9.09 -13.19 10.08
N SER A 73 8.11 -14.05 10.38
CA SER A 73 8.18 -15.46 9.97
C SER A 73 8.09 -15.58 8.45
N ALA A 74 8.62 -16.67 7.88
CA ALA A 74 8.59 -16.89 6.43
C ALA A 74 7.16 -16.87 5.86
N GLY A 75 6.19 -17.46 6.57
CA GLY A 75 4.79 -17.45 6.15
C GLY A 75 4.17 -16.06 6.16
N LEU A 76 4.47 -15.25 7.18
CA LEU A 76 3.99 -13.87 7.27
C LEU A 76 4.63 -12.97 6.20
N SER A 77 5.93 -13.17 5.95
CA SER A 77 6.68 -12.48 4.89
C SER A 77 6.07 -12.76 3.51
N LEU A 78 5.74 -14.03 3.23
CA LEU A 78 5.10 -14.44 1.97
C LEU A 78 3.68 -13.85 1.84
N LEU A 79 2.89 -13.88 2.92
CA LEU A 79 1.55 -13.31 2.93
C LEU A 79 1.59 -11.80 2.65
N SER A 80 2.44 -11.06 3.37
CA SER A 80 2.57 -9.61 3.13
C SER A 80 3.06 -9.33 1.71
N SER A 81 4.06 -10.08 1.23
CA SER A 81 4.55 -9.95 -0.15
C SER A 81 3.43 -10.14 -1.18
N PHE A 82 2.58 -11.15 -0.97
CA PHE A 82 1.44 -11.42 -1.84
C PHE A 82 0.43 -10.27 -1.83
N VAL A 83 0.12 -9.74 -0.64
CA VAL A 83 -0.85 -8.65 -0.48
C VAL A 83 -0.33 -7.36 -1.14
N HIS A 84 0.94 -6.99 -0.98
CA HIS A 84 1.52 -5.84 -1.67
C HIS A 84 1.60 -6.04 -3.18
N ALA A 85 2.00 -7.21 -3.65
CA ALA A 85 2.00 -7.52 -5.08
C ALA A 85 0.60 -7.39 -5.68
N LEU A 86 -0.42 -7.89 -4.99
CA LEU A 86 -1.82 -7.75 -5.40
C LEU A 86 -2.26 -6.28 -5.41
N SER A 87 -1.87 -5.50 -4.40
CA SER A 87 -2.11 -4.05 -4.36
C SER A 87 -1.52 -3.33 -5.57
N CYS A 88 -0.26 -3.64 -5.91
CA CYS A 88 0.42 -3.10 -7.09
C CYS A 88 -0.32 -3.44 -8.39
N LEU A 89 -0.82 -4.68 -8.54
CA LEU A 89 -1.60 -5.08 -9.72
C LEU A 89 -2.91 -4.29 -9.83
N PHE A 90 -3.60 -4.07 -8.71
CA PHE A 90 -4.78 -3.21 -8.71
C PHE A 90 -4.40 -1.76 -9.05
N LEU A 91 -3.39 -1.17 -8.42
CA LEU A 91 -2.92 0.18 -8.75
C LEU A 91 -2.57 0.31 -10.23
N LEU A 92 -1.91 -0.67 -10.84
CA LEU A 92 -1.64 -0.68 -12.28
C LEU A 92 -2.95 -0.64 -13.09
N LYS A 93 -4.00 -1.33 -12.65
CA LYS A 93 -5.32 -1.26 -13.28
C LYS A 93 -5.90 0.16 -13.22
N PHE A 94 -5.70 0.89 -12.11
CA PHE A 94 -6.08 2.31 -11.98
C PHE A 94 -5.28 3.27 -12.86
N ILE A 95 -4.12 2.86 -13.38
CA ILE A 95 -3.40 3.64 -14.38
C ILE A 95 -4.03 3.47 -15.77
N VAL A 96 -4.59 2.28 -16.06
CA VAL A 96 -5.09 1.93 -17.39
C VAL A 96 -6.57 2.28 -17.57
N ASP A 97 -7.36 2.14 -16.51
CA ASP A 97 -8.82 2.28 -16.55
C ASP A 97 -9.33 3.42 -15.65
N GLU A 98 -10.46 3.99 -16.06
CA GLU A 98 -11.22 4.96 -15.27
C GLU A 98 -11.87 4.30 -14.05
N HIS A 99 -11.59 4.83 -12.86
CA HIS A 99 -12.19 4.35 -11.63
C HIS A 99 -12.45 5.50 -10.64
N PRO A 100 -13.56 5.46 -9.90
CA PRO A 100 -13.85 6.46 -8.89
C PRO A 100 -12.84 6.42 -7.75
N VAL A 101 -12.54 7.59 -7.16
CA VAL A 101 -11.62 7.73 -6.01
C VAL A 101 -12.01 6.83 -4.84
N SER A 102 -13.31 6.60 -4.64
CA SER A 102 -13.83 5.69 -3.61
C SER A 102 -13.27 4.27 -3.68
N ASN A 103 -12.90 3.76 -4.86
CA ASN A 103 -12.33 2.42 -4.99
C ASN A 103 -10.92 2.31 -4.39
N PHE A 104 -10.18 3.41 -4.30
CA PHE A 104 -8.89 3.41 -3.63
C PHE A 104 -9.04 3.18 -2.12
N TRP A 105 -10.18 3.55 -1.50
CA TRP A 105 -10.40 3.30 -0.06
C TRP A 105 -10.56 1.81 0.19
N VAL A 106 -11.24 1.13 -0.71
CA VAL A 106 -11.36 -0.33 -0.70
C VAL A 106 -9.99 -0.97 -0.81
N LEU A 107 -9.12 -0.45 -1.69
CA LEU A 107 -7.75 -0.95 -1.83
C LEU A 107 -6.97 -0.79 -0.51
N LEU A 108 -6.94 0.41 0.08
CA LEU A 108 -6.28 0.67 1.36
C LEU A 108 -6.77 -0.32 2.45
N ALA A 109 -8.08 -0.52 2.55
CA ALA A 109 -8.69 -1.36 3.58
C ALA A 109 -8.42 -2.86 3.39
N LEU A 110 -8.25 -3.33 2.15
CA LEU A 110 -8.09 -4.75 1.84
C LEU A 110 -6.63 -5.19 1.65
N THR A 111 -5.72 -4.27 1.31
CA THR A 111 -4.32 -4.61 1.04
C THR A 111 -3.38 -4.05 2.10
N SER A 112 -3.22 -2.73 2.16
CA SER A 112 -2.17 -2.10 2.97
C SER A 112 -2.46 -2.21 4.47
N PHE A 113 -3.71 -1.95 4.90
CA PHE A 113 -4.06 -2.02 6.32
C PHE A 113 -3.96 -3.43 6.92
N PRO A 114 -4.47 -4.50 6.26
CA PRO A 114 -4.29 -5.86 6.75
C PRO A 114 -2.82 -6.30 6.83
N ALA A 115 -1.98 -5.93 5.85
CA ALA A 115 -0.56 -6.27 5.84
C ALA A 115 0.16 -5.71 7.08
N LEU A 116 -0.04 -4.43 7.40
CA LEU A 116 0.50 -3.81 8.61
C LEU A 116 -0.04 -4.50 9.87
N LEU A 117 -1.35 -4.74 9.93
CA LEU A 117 -2.00 -5.36 11.10
C LEU A 117 -1.43 -6.76 11.38
N PHE A 118 -1.24 -7.59 10.36
CA PHE A 118 -0.65 -8.91 10.52
C PHE A 118 0.79 -8.84 11.03
N ASN A 119 1.58 -7.87 10.58
CA ASN A 119 2.93 -7.64 11.08
C ASN A 119 2.96 -7.15 12.54
N ILE A 120 2.04 -6.26 12.93
CA ILE A 120 1.91 -5.82 14.33
C ILE A 120 1.54 -7.01 15.23
N ILE A 121 0.53 -7.80 14.86
CA ILE A 121 0.09 -8.97 15.63
C ILE A 121 1.23 -10.00 15.71
N GLY A 122 1.90 -10.28 14.59
CA GLY A 122 3.05 -11.17 14.55
C GLY A 122 4.20 -10.69 15.45
N ALA A 123 4.46 -9.37 15.48
CA ALA A 123 5.47 -8.80 16.36
C ALA A 123 5.08 -8.92 17.85
N ALA A 124 3.80 -8.73 18.19
CA ALA A 124 3.30 -8.83 19.56
C ALA A 124 3.28 -10.28 20.08
N MET A 125 2.89 -11.25 19.26
CA MET A 125 2.75 -12.66 19.66
C MET A 125 4.10 -13.36 19.93
N TYR A 126 5.16 -12.91 19.30
CA TYR A 126 6.50 -13.48 19.48
C TYR A 126 7.40 -12.44 20.16
N PRO A 127 7.33 -12.12 21.45
CA PRO A 127 8.22 -11.12 22.03
C PRO A 127 9.70 -11.43 21.74
N VAL A 128 10.51 -10.39 21.49
CA VAL A 128 11.94 -10.51 21.17
C VAL A 128 12.60 -11.40 22.22
N ARG A 129 13.01 -12.61 21.81
CA ARG A 129 13.85 -13.45 22.66
C ARG A 129 15.22 -12.79 22.70
N ASN A 130 15.49 -12.01 23.75
CA ASN A 130 16.84 -11.58 24.07
C ASN A 130 17.72 -12.83 24.11
N LYS A 131 18.63 -12.96 23.15
CA LYS A 131 19.74 -13.90 23.27
C LYS A 131 20.71 -13.27 24.27
N THR A 132 20.51 -13.58 25.55
CA THR A 132 21.60 -13.54 26.55
C THR A 132 22.63 -14.59 26.20
#